data_AF-A0A267D3H3-F1
#
_entry.id   AF-A0A267D3H3-F1
#
_cell.length_a   1.000
_cell.length_b   1.000
_cell.length_c   1.000
_cell.angle_alpha   90.00
_cell.angle_beta   90.00
_cell.angle_gamma   90.00
#
_symmetry.space_group_name_H-M   'P 1'
#
loop_
_entity.id
_entity.type
_entity.pdbx_description
1 polymer ?
#
loop_
_entity_poly.entity_id
_entity_poly.type
_entity_poly.pdbx_seq_one_letter_code
_entity_poly.pdbx_strand_id
1 'polypeptide(L)'
;MDHLDKASPPAPDFLDLSTELQKKLKAFIHKRVLNPEDAEDIFQLTCLEAWRSKARFNGQATLSTWMCGIAQNLIRNHFRRLHARPVHCEFDETQCHEQDHSPDLYGQFETHRRLELTLIAFNRLPIEMRDTLYASVQSGSSYRDTASALEIPIGTVRSRISRAREQLKMATHC
;
A
#
# COMPACT_ATOMS: atom_id res chain seq x y z
N MET A 1 -9.28 -9.55 51.86
CA MET A 1 -10.05 -9.99 50.68
C MET A 1 -9.68 -9.04 49.58
N ASP A 2 -8.62 -9.41 48.87
CA ASP A 2 -7.93 -8.61 47.88
C ASP A 2 -8.76 -8.46 46.61
N HIS A 3 -9.24 -7.24 46.35
CA HIS A 3 -9.56 -6.84 44.98
C HIS A 3 -8.40 -5.99 44.48
N LEU A 4 -7.41 -6.69 43.95
CA LEU A 4 -6.29 -6.14 43.20
C LEU A 4 -6.81 -5.17 42.13
N ASP A 5 -6.44 -3.91 42.36
CA ASP A 5 -6.36 -2.85 41.40
C ASP A 5 -5.68 -3.36 40.12
N LYS A 6 -6.48 -3.65 39.10
CA LYS A 6 -5.99 -4.13 37.81
C LYS A 6 -5.44 -2.93 37.08
N ALA A 7 -4.21 -2.54 37.44
CA ALA A 7 -3.43 -1.53 36.75
C ALA A 7 -3.50 -1.83 35.25
N SER A 8 -4.22 -0.97 34.52
CA SER A 8 -4.13 -0.91 33.07
C SER A 8 -2.64 -0.78 32.73
N PRO A 9 -2.09 -1.61 31.82
CA PRO A 9 -0.69 -1.45 31.44
C PRO A 9 -0.47 0.01 31.02
N PRO A 10 0.67 0.63 31.39
CA PRO A 10 0.96 1.98 30.96
C PRO A 10 0.83 2.01 29.44
N ALA A 11 0.02 2.94 28.93
CA ALA A 11 -0.07 3.15 27.49
C ALA A 11 1.37 3.28 26.97
N PRO A 12 1.75 2.55 25.91
CA PRO A 12 3.08 2.69 25.32
C PRO A 12 3.35 4.19 25.15
N ASP A 13 4.55 4.64 25.50
CA ASP A 13 4.91 6.02 25.23
C ASP A 13 5.06 6.18 23.71
N PHE A 14 3.93 6.46 23.06
CA PHE A 14 3.81 6.63 21.62
C PHE A 14 4.59 7.86 21.12
N LEU A 15 5.00 8.76 22.02
CA LEU A 15 5.78 9.95 21.70
C LEU A 15 7.25 9.62 21.41
N ASP A 16 7.74 8.48 21.92
CA ASP A 16 9.07 7.97 21.57
C ASP A 16 8.95 6.83 20.56
N LEU A 17 8.38 7.16 19.39
CA LEU A 17 8.40 6.24 18.26
C LEU A 17 9.85 6.07 17.85
N SER A 18 10.48 4.97 18.28
CA SER A 18 11.89 4.74 18.04
C SER A 18 12.25 5.02 16.58
N THR A 19 13.36 5.71 16.33
CA THR A 19 13.82 6.08 14.98
C THR A 19 13.85 4.87 14.04
N GLU A 20 14.12 3.69 14.60
CA GLU A 20 14.11 2.41 13.89
C GLU A 20 12.70 1.98 13.42
N LEU A 21 11.67 2.16 14.26
CA LEU A 21 10.29 1.90 13.88
C LEU A 21 9.82 2.86 12.78
N GLN A 22 10.14 4.15 12.91
CA GLN A 22 9.85 5.15 11.88
C GLN A 22 10.49 4.76 10.54
N LYS A 23 11.77 4.40 10.53
CA LYS A 23 12.49 3.94 9.32
C LYS A 23 11.82 2.72 8.69
N LYS A 24 11.47 1.71 9.49
CA LYS A 24 10.78 0.51 9.00
C LYS A 24 9.41 0.83 8.39
N LEU A 25 8.66 1.73 9.03
CA LEU A 25 7.35 2.15 8.54
C LEU A 25 7.45 2.97 7.25
N LYS A 26 8.38 3.94 7.18
CA LYS A 26 8.65 4.71 5.96
C LYS A 26 9.05 3.79 4.81
N ALA A 27 9.96 2.83 5.05
CA ALA A 27 10.35 1.84 4.06
C ALA A 27 9.18 0.93 3.62
N PHE A 28 8.28 0.56 4.54
CA PHE A 28 7.07 -0.20 4.23
C PHE A 28 6.12 0.59 3.31
N ILE A 29 5.96 1.90 3.55
CA ILE A 29 5.08 2.78 2.77
C ILE A 29 5.70 3.09 1.40
N HIS A 30 6.98 3.48 1.35
CA HIS A 30 7.69 3.79 0.09
C HIS A 30 7.78 2.59 -0.85
N LYS A 31 7.76 1.35 -0.32
CA LYS A 31 7.64 0.14 -1.15
C LYS A 31 6.27 -0.02 -1.83
N ARG A 32 5.25 0.75 -1.45
CA ARG A 32 3.86 0.64 -1.91
C ARG A 32 3.32 1.92 -2.56
N VAL A 33 3.94 3.06 -2.28
CA VAL A 33 3.53 4.39 -2.76
C VAL A 33 4.76 5.01 -3.39
N LEU A 34 4.69 5.25 -4.70
CA LEU A 34 5.83 5.72 -5.50
C LEU A 34 6.08 7.22 -5.36
N ASN A 35 5.01 8.01 -5.25
CA ASN A 35 5.13 9.45 -5.05
C ASN A 35 5.65 9.71 -3.62
N PRO A 36 6.80 10.38 -3.46
CA PRO A 36 7.38 10.64 -2.14
C PRO A 36 6.47 11.52 -1.26
N GLU A 37 5.73 12.46 -1.84
CA GLU A 37 4.81 13.35 -1.11
C GLU A 37 3.63 12.55 -0.55
N ASP A 38 2.98 11.75 -1.40
CA ASP A 38 1.89 10.87 -0.96
C ASP A 38 2.36 9.86 0.10
N ALA A 39 3.60 9.35 -0.03
CA ALA A 39 4.18 8.42 0.92
C ALA A 39 4.42 9.07 2.29
N GLU A 40 4.90 10.32 2.33
CA GLU A 40 5.08 11.08 3.57
C GLU A 40 3.74 11.44 4.21
N ASP A 41 2.74 11.85 3.43
CA ASP A 41 1.38 12.12 3.91
C ASP A 41 0.77 10.88 4.57
N ILE A 42 0.88 9.71 3.92
CA ILE A 42 0.41 8.45 4.47
C ILE A 42 1.15 8.08 5.76
N PHE A 43 2.46 8.34 5.84
CA PHE A 43 3.23 8.13 7.06
C PHE A 43 2.71 8.99 8.21
N GLN A 44 2.53 10.30 7.98
CA GLN A 44 2.01 11.23 8.98
C GLN A 44 0.60 10.85 9.43
N LEU A 45 -0.29 10.53 8.49
CA LEU A 45 -1.65 10.05 8.79
C LEU A 45 -1.63 8.75 9.59
N THR A 46 -0.68 7.84 9.31
CA THR A 46 -0.52 6.60 10.08
C THR A 46 -0.17 6.90 11.52
N CYS A 47 0.77 7.82 11.77
CA CYS A 47 1.16 8.23 13.11
C CYS A 47 -0.02 8.88 13.87
N LEU A 48 -0.77 9.77 13.21
CA LEU A 48 -1.96 10.40 13.79
C LEU A 48 -3.04 9.38 14.16
N GLU A 49 -3.33 8.43 13.27
CA GLU A 49 -4.35 7.41 13.49
C GLU A 49 -3.92 6.40 14.56
N ALA A 50 -2.63 6.06 14.62
CA ALA A 50 -2.06 5.25 15.68
C ALA A 50 -2.21 5.96 17.04
N TRP A 51 -1.93 7.26 17.11
CA TRP A 51 -2.10 8.05 18.33
C TRP A 51 -3.57 8.09 18.79
N ARG A 52 -4.51 8.30 17.87
CA ARG A 52 -5.96 8.26 18.15
C ARG A 52 -6.43 6.89 18.61
N SER A 53 -5.89 5.84 18.01
CA SER A 53 -6.30 4.45 18.25
C SER A 53 -5.51 3.75 19.35
N LYS A 54 -4.62 4.46 20.07
CA LYS A 54 -3.71 3.86 21.06
C LYS A 54 -4.41 3.04 22.13
N ALA A 55 -5.59 3.47 22.58
CA ALA A 55 -6.39 2.77 23.59
C ALA A 55 -6.94 1.42 23.10
N ARG A 56 -6.99 1.20 21.78
CA ARG A 56 -7.45 -0.05 21.15
C ARG A 56 -6.30 -1.05 20.95
N PHE A 57 -5.06 -0.64 21.17
CA PHE A 57 -3.92 -1.53 21.07
C PHE A 57 -3.89 -2.45 22.29
N ASN A 58 -4.16 -3.74 22.06
CA ASN A 58 -4.29 -4.76 23.10
C ASN A 58 -3.02 -5.62 23.29
N GLY A 59 -1.91 -5.25 22.65
CA GLY A 59 -0.63 -5.96 22.76
C GLY A 59 -0.56 -7.33 22.10
N GLN A 60 -1.58 -7.77 21.36
CA GLN A 60 -1.55 -9.09 20.69
C GLN A 60 -0.63 -9.15 19.48
N ALA A 61 -0.27 -8.01 18.91
CA ALA A 61 0.73 -7.88 17.86
C ALA A 61 1.81 -6.89 18.30
N THR A 62 3.00 -6.99 17.69
CA THR A 62 4.02 -5.96 17.86
C THR A 62 3.49 -4.61 17.38
N LEU A 63 3.96 -3.52 18.00
CA LEU A 63 3.59 -2.16 17.61
C LEU A 63 3.83 -1.90 16.11
N SER A 64 4.95 -2.43 15.58
CA SER A 64 5.27 -2.35 14.16
C SER A 64 4.23 -3.02 13.25
N THR A 65 3.82 -4.24 13.58
CA THR A 65 2.80 -4.95 12.80
C THR A 65 1.45 -4.23 12.85
N TRP A 66 1.08 -3.69 14.02
CA TRP A 66 -0.16 -2.93 14.18
C TRP A 66 -0.16 -1.65 13.33
N MET A 67 0.93 -0.86 13.39
CA MET A 67 1.08 0.35 12.57
C MET A 67 1.12 0.05 11.07
N CYS A 68 1.79 -1.03 10.65
CA CYS A 68 1.76 -1.47 9.25
C CYS A 68 0.33 -1.83 8.80
N GLY A 69 -0.51 -2.36 9.70
CA GLY A 69 -1.93 -2.60 9.44
C GLY A 69 -2.72 -1.31 9.19
N ILE A 70 -2.49 -0.28 10.03
CA ILE A 70 -3.07 1.06 9.85
C ILE A 70 -2.61 1.66 8.51
N ALA A 71 -1.30 1.67 8.25
CA ALA A 71 -0.72 2.16 7.01
C ALA A 71 -1.30 1.44 5.79
N GLN A 72 -1.43 0.11 5.84
CA GLN A 72 -1.98 -0.67 4.74
C GLN A 72 -3.44 -0.30 4.42
N ASN A 73 -4.24 0.06 5.42
CA ASN A 73 -5.60 0.55 5.22
C ASN A 73 -5.60 1.96 4.62
N LEU A 74 -4.72 2.86 5.08
CA LEU A 74 -4.56 4.20 4.52
C LEU A 74 -4.09 4.18 3.07
N ILE A 75 -3.11 3.33 2.74
CA ILE A 75 -2.64 3.10 1.37
C ILE A 75 -3.79 2.61 0.49
N ARG A 76 -4.57 1.62 0.95
CA ARG A 76 -5.73 1.12 0.20
C ARG A 76 -6.75 2.23 -0.06
N ASN A 77 -7.02 3.08 0.94
CA ASN A 77 -7.93 4.20 0.82
C ASN A 77 -7.40 5.29 -0.13
N HIS A 78 -6.09 5.58 -0.08
CA HIS A 78 -5.43 6.52 -0.98
C HIS A 78 -5.61 6.09 -2.44
N PHE A 79 -5.25 4.86 -2.80
CA PHE A 79 -5.44 4.35 -4.16
C PHE A 79 -6.91 4.29 -4.57
N ARG A 80 -7.82 3.88 -3.66
CA ARG A 80 -9.25 3.88 -3.94
C ARG A 80 -9.77 5.28 -4.29
N ARG A 81 -9.29 6.33 -3.61
CA ARG A 81 -9.65 7.72 -3.90
C ARG A 81 -9.04 8.20 -5.21
N LEU A 82 -7.78 7.87 -5.47
CA LEU A 82 -7.07 8.23 -6.70
C LEU A 82 -7.80 7.68 -7.93
N HIS A 83 -8.24 6.41 -7.88
CA HIS A 83 -8.95 5.77 -8.99
C HIS A 83 -10.44 6.12 -9.08
N ALA A 84 -11.05 6.64 -8.01
CA ALA A 84 -12.44 7.08 -8.02
C ALA A 84 -12.62 8.54 -8.49
N ARG A 85 -11.54 9.32 -8.58
CA ARG A 85 -11.58 10.71 -9.04
C ARG A 85 -11.56 10.72 -10.58
N PRO A 86 -12.51 11.37 -11.27
CA PRO A 86 -12.39 11.58 -12.72
C PRO A 86 -11.08 12.33 -12.97
N VAL A 87 -10.30 11.83 -13.94
CA VAL A 87 -9.00 12.39 -14.33
C VAL A 87 -9.22 13.80 -14.88
N HIS A 88 -9.21 14.80 -14.00
CA HIS A 88 -8.72 16.13 -14.31
C HIS A 88 -7.28 16.16 -13.80
N CYS A 89 -6.39 15.52 -14.56
CA CYS A 89 -4.99 15.85 -14.49
C CYS A 89 -4.78 17.03 -15.44
N GLU A 90 -4.81 18.24 -14.90
CA GLU A 90 -3.91 19.26 -15.44
C GLU A 90 -2.50 18.72 -15.14
N PHE A 91 -1.88 18.18 -16.18
CA PHE A 91 -0.49 17.77 -16.14
C PHE A 91 0.31 19.07 -16.13
N ASP A 92 0.55 19.62 -14.95
CA ASP A 92 1.36 20.82 -14.79
C ASP A 92 2.83 20.41 -14.95
N GLU A 93 3.37 20.61 -16.15
CA GLU A 93 4.74 20.27 -16.55
C GLU A 93 5.82 21.04 -15.74
N THR A 94 5.42 21.94 -14.83
CA THR A 94 6.33 22.81 -14.09
C THR A 94 6.87 22.23 -12.78
N GLN A 95 6.44 21.06 -12.31
CA GLN A 95 6.97 20.46 -11.06
C GLN A 95 8.23 19.59 -11.25
N CYS A 96 8.78 19.50 -12.46
CA CYS A 96 9.99 18.71 -12.72
C CYS A 96 11.32 19.37 -12.27
N HIS A 97 11.30 20.53 -11.62
CA HIS A 97 12.52 21.17 -11.16
C HIS A 97 12.52 21.39 -9.63
N GLU A 98 13.59 20.85 -9.04
CA GLU A 98 14.10 21.12 -7.69
C GLU A 98 13.48 20.32 -6.52
N GLN A 99 13.85 19.03 -6.43
CA GLN A 99 14.01 18.38 -5.13
C GLN A 99 15.47 17.96 -4.96
N ASP A 100 16.29 18.94 -4.58
CA ASP A 100 17.65 18.75 -4.08
C ASP A 100 17.59 18.23 -2.64
N HIS A 101 17.23 16.97 -2.49
CA HIS A 101 17.36 16.22 -1.25
C HIS A 101 17.97 14.87 -1.61
N SER A 102 19.31 14.82 -1.60
CA SER A 102 20.16 13.63 -1.85
C SER A 102 19.37 12.33 -1.69
N PRO A 103 18.78 11.81 -2.78
CA PRO A 103 18.07 10.57 -2.71
C PRO A 103 19.11 9.47 -2.82
N ASP A 104 18.84 8.34 -2.18
CA ASP A 104 19.44 7.08 -2.56
C ASP A 104 19.11 6.81 -4.05
N LEU A 105 19.94 7.38 -4.95
CA LEU A 105 19.77 7.31 -6.40
C LEU A 105 19.64 5.85 -6.82
N TYR A 106 20.39 4.97 -6.17
CA TYR A 106 20.34 3.53 -6.37
C TYR A 106 18.96 2.95 -6.07
N GLY A 107 18.32 3.35 -4.96
CA GLY A 107 16.96 2.95 -4.61
C GLY A 107 15.89 3.43 -5.60
N GLN A 108 16.05 4.62 -6.19
CA GLN A 108 15.16 5.14 -7.23
C GLN A 108 15.34 4.38 -8.55
N PHE A 109 16.58 4.15 -8.98
CA PHE A 109 16.90 3.36 -10.18
C PHE A 109 16.35 1.93 -10.08
N GLU A 110 16.52 1.28 -8.94
CA GLU A 110 16.02 -0.07 -8.71
C GLU A 110 14.49 -0.11 -8.72
N THR A 111 13.83 0.90 -8.14
CA THR A 111 12.37 1.01 -8.17
C THR A 111 11.85 1.23 -9.59
N HIS A 112 12.51 2.09 -10.37
CA HIS A 112 12.16 2.35 -11.77
C HIS A 112 12.34 1.11 -12.64
N ARG A 113 13.49 0.45 -12.54
CA ARG A 113 13.78 -0.80 -13.24
C ARG A 113 12.75 -1.88 -12.91
N ARG A 114 12.38 -2.01 -11.63
CA ARG A 114 11.38 -2.99 -11.20
C ARG A 114 9.99 -2.67 -11.75
N LEU A 115 9.63 -1.39 -11.85
CA LEU A 115 8.40 -0.95 -12.50
C LEU A 115 8.41 -1.31 -14.00
N GLU A 116 9.50 -1.01 -14.72
CA GLU A 116 9.65 -1.36 -16.13
C GLU A 116 9.51 -2.87 -16.37
N LEU A 117 10.22 -3.69 -15.59
CA LEU A 117 10.11 -5.15 -15.67
C LEU A 117 8.69 -5.64 -15.41
N THR A 118 8.00 -5.02 -14.45
CA THR A 118 6.61 -5.35 -14.12
C THR A 118 5.67 -4.97 -15.27
N LEU A 119 5.88 -3.82 -15.92
CA LEU A 119 5.08 -3.39 -17.07
C LEU A 119 5.31 -4.30 -18.29
N ILE A 120 6.55 -4.69 -18.55
CA ILE A 120 6.88 -5.66 -19.61
C ILE A 120 6.20 -7.00 -19.32
N ALA A 121 6.30 -7.51 -18.09
CA ALA A 121 5.65 -8.75 -17.68
C ALA A 121 4.13 -8.66 -17.77
N PHE A 122 3.54 -7.54 -17.35
CA PHE A 122 2.11 -7.27 -17.48
C PHE A 122 1.66 -7.34 -18.93
N ASN A 123 2.42 -6.73 -19.85
CA ASN A 123 2.10 -6.75 -21.28
C ASN A 123 2.26 -8.13 -21.94
N ARG A 124 3.02 -9.04 -21.32
CA ARG A 124 3.16 -10.44 -21.76
C ARG A 124 2.06 -11.36 -21.22
N LEU A 125 1.26 -10.91 -20.24
CA LEU A 125 0.14 -11.71 -19.74
C LEU A 125 -0.90 -11.94 -20.86
N PRO A 126 -1.55 -13.13 -20.88
CA PRO A 126 -2.70 -13.36 -21.73
C PRO A 126 -3.74 -12.24 -21.56
N ILE A 127 -4.38 -11.84 -22.66
CA ILE A 127 -5.35 -10.73 -22.68
C ILE A 127 -6.43 -10.89 -21.60
N GLU A 128 -6.98 -12.11 -21.45
CA GLU A 128 -8.01 -12.40 -20.44
C GLU A 128 -7.55 -12.13 -19.00
N MET A 129 -6.26 -12.35 -18.71
CA MET A 129 -5.70 -12.09 -17.38
C MET A 129 -5.52 -10.59 -17.15
N ARG A 130 -5.08 -9.84 -18.18
CA ARG A 130 -4.96 -8.38 -18.12
C ARG A 130 -6.33 -7.74 -17.93
N ASP A 131 -7.32 -8.16 -18.70
CA ASP A 131 -8.70 -7.64 -18.60
C ASP A 131 -9.30 -7.93 -17.22
N THR A 132 -9.05 -9.12 -16.67
CA THR A 132 -9.46 -9.48 -15.30
C THR A 132 -8.79 -8.59 -14.26
N LEU A 133 -7.49 -8.29 -14.40
CA LEU A 133 -6.80 -7.37 -13.49
C LEU A 133 -7.33 -5.94 -13.61
N TYR A 134 -7.54 -5.45 -14.84
CA TYR A 134 -8.06 -4.11 -15.09
C TYR A 134 -9.47 -3.93 -14.52
N ALA A 135 -10.38 -4.85 -14.82
CA ALA A 135 -11.74 -4.83 -14.29
C ALA A 135 -11.76 -4.94 -12.76
N SER A 136 -10.82 -5.71 -12.17
CA SER A 136 -10.66 -5.78 -10.71
C SER A 136 -10.26 -4.45 -10.09
N VAL A 137 -9.38 -3.68 -10.74
CA VAL A 137 -9.00 -2.34 -10.27
C VAL A 137 -10.19 -1.38 -10.38
N GLN A 138 -10.88 -1.39 -11.51
CA GLN A 138 -12.07 -0.55 -11.74
C GLN A 138 -13.19 -0.84 -10.75
N SER A 139 -13.34 -2.11 -10.36
CA SER A 139 -14.33 -2.58 -9.39
C SER A 139 -13.90 -2.40 -7.92
N GLY A 140 -12.84 -1.62 -7.65
CA GLY A 140 -12.36 -1.41 -6.28
C GLY A 140 -11.88 -2.68 -5.58
N SER A 141 -11.34 -3.65 -6.32
CA SER A 141 -10.92 -4.98 -5.86
C SER A 141 -12.05 -5.93 -5.45
N SER A 142 -13.30 -5.65 -5.85
CA SER A 142 -14.42 -6.58 -5.65
C SER A 142 -14.44 -7.67 -6.71
N TYR A 143 -14.15 -8.93 -6.32
CA TYR A 143 -14.18 -10.07 -7.24
C TYR A 143 -15.57 -10.38 -7.78
N ARG A 144 -16.62 -10.05 -7.01
CA ARG A 144 -18.01 -10.25 -7.43
C ARG A 144 -18.39 -9.27 -8.53
N ASP A 145 -18.01 -8.01 -8.38
CA ASP A 145 -18.32 -6.97 -9.36
C ASP A 145 -17.47 -7.17 -10.61
N THR A 146 -16.20 -7.58 -10.44
CA THR A 146 -15.32 -8.00 -11.55
C THR A 146 -15.92 -9.15 -12.35
N ALA A 147 -16.44 -10.19 -11.66
CA ALA A 147 -17.09 -11.33 -12.29
C ALA A 147 -18.34 -10.89 -13.09
N SER A 148 -19.12 -9.97 -12.53
CA SER A 148 -20.32 -9.44 -13.17
C SER A 148 -19.98 -8.57 -14.39
N ALA A 149 -18.94 -7.73 -14.29
CA ALA A 149 -18.50 -6.84 -15.36
C ALA A 149 -17.90 -7.59 -16.56
N LEU A 150 -17.25 -8.73 -16.31
CA LEU A 150 -16.64 -9.56 -17.36
C LEU A 150 -17.50 -10.76 -17.77
N GLU A 151 -18.68 -10.92 -17.18
CA GLU A 151 -19.60 -12.05 -17.42
C GLU A 151 -18.93 -13.43 -17.25
N ILE A 152 -18.06 -13.57 -16.24
CA ILE A 152 -17.33 -14.81 -15.94
C ILE A 152 -17.58 -15.29 -14.50
N PRO A 153 -17.43 -16.60 -14.20
CA PRO A 153 -17.55 -17.10 -12.84
C PRO A 153 -16.54 -16.46 -11.88
N ILE A 154 -16.94 -16.21 -10.62
CA ILE A 154 -16.05 -15.68 -9.58
C ILE A 154 -14.84 -16.59 -9.32
N GLY A 155 -14.99 -17.91 -9.52
CA GLY A 155 -13.88 -18.87 -9.46
C GLY A 155 -12.83 -18.61 -10.54
N THR A 156 -13.26 -18.20 -11.74
CA THR A 156 -12.39 -17.81 -12.85
C THR A 156 -11.66 -16.50 -12.57
N VAL A 157 -12.35 -15.51 -11.97
CA VAL A 157 -11.69 -14.27 -11.53
C VAL A 157 -10.55 -14.59 -10.55
N ARG A 158 -10.85 -15.39 -9.51
CA ARG A 158 -9.84 -15.79 -8.51
C ARG A 158 -8.65 -16.51 -9.14
N SER A 159 -8.91 -17.48 -10.02
CA SER A 159 -7.84 -18.26 -10.64
C SER A 159 -7.00 -17.42 -11.61
N ARG A 160 -7.62 -16.56 -12.43
CA ARG A 160 -6.92 -15.63 -13.34
C ARG A 160 -6.07 -14.62 -12.57
N ILE A 161 -6.61 -13.97 -11.53
CA ILE A 161 -5.85 -13.03 -10.68
C ILE A 161 -4.67 -13.75 -10.00
N SER A 162 -4.90 -14.95 -9.46
CA SER A 162 -3.84 -15.71 -8.80
C SER A 162 -2.69 -16.02 -9.76
N ARG A 163 -2.98 -16.55 -10.95
CA ARG A 163 -1.98 -16.87 -11.97
C ARG A 163 -1.27 -15.63 -12.49
N ALA A 164 -2.01 -14.54 -12.73
CA ALA A 164 -1.42 -13.28 -13.17
C ALA A 164 -0.43 -12.73 -12.13
N ARG A 165 -0.79 -12.76 -10.83
CA ARG A 165 0.13 -12.36 -9.75
C ARG A 165 1.37 -13.23 -9.67
N GLU A 166 1.25 -14.53 -9.90
CA GLU A 166 2.39 -15.46 -9.90
C GLU A 166 3.35 -15.14 -11.05
N GLN A 167 2.83 -14.93 -12.26
CA GLN A 167 3.64 -14.56 -13.43
C GLN A 167 4.34 -13.20 -13.25
N LEU A 168 3.62 -12.21 -12.73
CA LEU A 168 4.20 -10.91 -12.41
C LEU A 168 5.31 -11.07 -11.36
N LYS A 169 5.05 -11.81 -10.27
CA LYS A 169 6.03 -12.05 -9.21
C LYS A 169 7.32 -12.68 -9.75
N MET A 170 7.21 -13.66 -10.66
CA MET A 170 8.36 -14.31 -11.28
C MET A 170 9.23 -13.32 -12.09
N ALA A 171 8.60 -12.38 -12.79
CA ALA A 171 9.33 -11.40 -13.60
C ALA A 171 9.96 -10.27 -12.77
N THR A 172 9.40 -9.96 -11.60
CA THR A 172 9.85 -8.86 -10.75
C THR A 172 10.91 -9.26 -9.71
N HIS A 173 11.15 -10.56 -9.49
CA HIS A 173 12.09 -11.09 -8.48
C HIS A 173 13.46 -11.52 -9.05
N CYS A 174 13.78 -11.16 -10.29
CA CYS A 174 15.12 -11.35 -10.86
C CYS A 174 16.06 -10.18 -10.55
#